data_AF-A0A0F8VF73-F1
#
_entry.id   AF-A0A0F8VF73-F1
#
_cell.length_a   1.000
_cell.length_b   1.000
_cell.length_c   1.000
_cell.angle_alpha   90.00
_cell.angle_beta   90.00
_cell.angle_gamma   90.00
#
_symmetry.space_group_name_H-M   'P 1'
#
loop_
_entity.id
_entity.type
_entity.pdbx_description
1 polymer ?
#
loop_
_entity_poly.entity_id
_entity_poly.type
_entity_poly.pdbx_seq_one_letter_code
_entity_poly.pdbx_strand_id
1 'polypeptide(L)'
;KSNFSWNCRSNGRTMGRKGVYNTKTIFLMKGFFTAKETESKSRPGGKILSCASCGLYKHAESPKMKPYGNFAKEILNIGEAPGGVEDERGKPWQGKVGRLLQKTYRRLGIDLFEDCLNINAVNCRPMNDEGENRTPTNYEMDCCRGMILQTIYDRQPKVVVLFGGSALYCLLGHRWKKDLGGITKWRGWAIPDRDFKAWVCPTFHSSYVSRSEKEVETVWIQDLKRVIEKINEPLPRYRKPRINVIEDLSPLSDIKSDQVSFDYETTGLKPHAKGHKIVCASIATDENSCYAFIMPSSKKACQPFINLLASPYVGKMAHNIKFEETWSVVRLR
;
A
#
# COMPACT_ATOMS: atom_id res chain seq x y z
N LYS A 1 51.71 -12.37 3.85
CA LYS A 1 51.99 -13.54 4.72
C LYS A 1 50.64 -14.17 5.02
N SER A 2 50.14 -15.20 4.35
CA SER A 2 50.72 -16.36 3.67
C SER A 2 50.14 -16.56 2.26
N ASN A 3 50.98 -17.08 1.37
CA ASN A 3 50.74 -17.37 -0.04
C ASN A 3 49.91 -18.65 -0.20
N PHE A 4 49.22 -18.84 -1.33
CA PHE A 4 49.66 -19.82 -2.33
C PHE A 4 48.93 -19.64 -3.68
N SER A 5 49.74 -19.51 -4.71
CA SER A 5 49.45 -19.31 -6.13
C SER A 5 49.12 -20.64 -6.82
N TRP A 6 48.16 -20.60 -7.76
CA TRP A 6 47.89 -21.68 -8.69
C TRP A 6 49.04 -21.84 -9.70
N ASN A 7 49.60 -23.05 -9.77
CA ASN A 7 50.59 -23.41 -10.78
C ASN A 7 49.92 -24.31 -11.82
N CYS A 8 49.83 -23.81 -13.05
CA CYS A 8 49.40 -24.57 -14.21
C CYS A 8 50.60 -25.34 -14.77
N ARG A 9 50.57 -26.68 -14.80
CA ARG A 9 51.45 -27.50 -15.65
C ARG A 9 50.70 -28.70 -16.19
N SER A 10 50.63 -28.72 -17.51
CA SER A 10 50.39 -29.86 -18.39
C SER A 10 51.48 -30.93 -18.24
N ASN A 11 51.10 -32.21 -18.26
CA ASN A 11 51.85 -33.28 -18.92
C ASN A 11 50.93 -34.47 -19.16
N GLY A 12 50.85 -34.92 -20.42
CA GLY A 12 49.96 -36.00 -20.84
C GLY A 12 50.53 -37.40 -20.64
N ARG A 13 49.66 -38.41 -20.82
CA ARG A 13 49.96 -39.67 -21.50
C ARG A 13 48.66 -40.42 -21.82
N THR A 14 48.60 -40.90 -23.05
CA THR A 14 47.57 -41.70 -23.70
C THR A 14 47.52 -43.14 -23.18
N MET A 15 46.34 -43.72 -23.01
CA MET A 15 46.05 -45.12 -23.38
C MET A 15 44.54 -45.29 -23.58
N GLY A 16 44.16 -45.74 -24.78
CA GLY A 16 42.77 -45.94 -25.17
C GLY A 16 42.19 -47.26 -24.69
N ARG A 17 40.89 -47.25 -24.40
CA ARG A 17 39.99 -48.40 -24.62
C ARG A 17 38.67 -47.87 -25.16
N LYS A 18 38.29 -48.36 -26.34
CA LYS A 18 37.00 -48.17 -26.98
C LYS A 18 35.93 -48.83 -26.11
N GLY A 19 34.98 -48.04 -25.62
CA GLY A 19 33.75 -48.50 -24.98
C GLY A 19 32.57 -47.81 -25.65
N VAL A 20 31.75 -48.61 -26.33
CA VAL A 20 30.56 -48.19 -27.07
C VAL A 20 29.45 -47.74 -26.10
N TYR A 21 28.74 -46.71 -26.54
CA TYR A 21 27.71 -45.90 -25.89
C TYR A 21 26.69 -46.62 -25.00
N ASN A 22 26.42 -46.03 -23.83
CA ASN A 22 25.04 -45.82 -23.39
C ASN A 22 24.92 -44.42 -22.77
N THR A 23 24.63 -43.43 -23.61
CA THR A 23 24.32 -42.07 -23.18
C THR A 23 22.98 -42.07 -22.46
N LYS A 24 22.99 -42.27 -21.14
CA LYS A 24 21.92 -41.74 -20.30
C LYS A 24 21.98 -40.22 -20.45
N THR A 25 21.04 -39.68 -21.20
CA THR A 25 20.71 -38.26 -21.20
C THR A 25 20.46 -37.86 -19.75
N ILE A 26 21.48 -37.28 -19.11
CA ILE A 26 21.28 -36.52 -17.87
C ILE A 26 20.44 -35.33 -18.32
N PHE A 27 19.14 -35.38 -18.05
CA PHE A 27 18.31 -34.19 -18.05
C PHE A 27 18.95 -33.23 -17.05
N LEU A 28 19.77 -32.32 -17.54
CA LEU A 28 20.15 -31.11 -16.80
C LEU A 28 18.85 -30.38 -16.53
N MET A 29 18.27 -30.60 -15.34
CA MET A 29 17.16 -29.79 -14.84
C MET A 29 17.62 -28.34 -14.94
N LYS A 30 16.93 -27.55 -15.77
CA LYS A 30 17.09 -26.10 -15.75
C LYS A 30 16.88 -25.66 -14.30
N GLY A 31 17.85 -24.95 -13.73
CA GLY A 31 17.75 -24.43 -12.36
C GLY A 31 16.44 -23.68 -12.17
N PHE A 32 15.86 -23.79 -10.98
CA PHE A 32 14.54 -23.22 -10.64
C PHE A 32 14.43 -21.69 -10.82
N PHE A 33 15.55 -21.00 -11.00
CA PHE A 33 15.62 -19.55 -11.17
C PHE A 33 16.56 -19.18 -12.31
N THR A 34 16.19 -18.15 -13.06
CA THR A 34 17.07 -17.47 -14.01
C THR A 34 17.85 -16.36 -13.29
N ALA A 35 19.07 -16.05 -13.76
CA ALA A 35 19.90 -14.97 -13.19
C ALA A 35 19.18 -13.60 -13.17
N LYS A 36 18.23 -13.41 -14.09
CA LYS A 36 17.40 -12.21 -14.20
C LYS A 36 16.31 -12.13 -13.13
N GLU A 37 15.78 -13.27 -12.66
CA GLU A 37 14.85 -13.34 -11.52
C GLU A 37 15.56 -13.14 -10.17
N THR A 38 16.89 -13.17 -10.17
CA THR A 38 17.72 -12.93 -8.99
C THR A 38 18.29 -11.52 -8.91
N GLU A 39 18.07 -10.67 -9.91
CA GLU A 39 18.53 -9.27 -9.92
C GLU A 39 17.45 -8.32 -9.39
N SER A 40 17.75 -7.53 -8.35
CA SER A 40 16.83 -6.48 -7.85
C SER A 40 17.55 -5.20 -7.38
N LYS A 41 16.81 -4.08 -7.46
CA LYS A 41 17.24 -2.69 -7.20
C LYS A 41 17.23 -2.36 -5.71
N SER A 42 18.29 -1.72 -5.21
CA SER A 42 18.61 -1.51 -3.78
C SER A 42 17.86 -0.38 -3.07
N ARG A 43 17.58 -0.56 -1.76
CA ARG A 43 17.37 0.52 -0.78
C ARG A 43 18.73 1.04 -0.25
N PRO A 44 18.82 2.28 0.25
CA PRO A 44 20.06 2.77 0.86
C PRO A 44 20.26 2.13 2.24
N GLY A 45 21.31 1.32 2.39
CA GLY A 45 21.88 0.95 3.70
C GLY A 45 21.93 -0.53 4.13
N GLY A 46 21.47 -1.52 3.34
CA GLY A 46 21.47 -2.91 3.84
C GLY A 46 21.18 -3.95 2.77
N LYS A 47 21.65 -5.18 3.00
CA LYS A 47 21.65 -6.35 2.11
C LYS A 47 20.43 -6.44 1.17
N ILE A 48 20.69 -6.77 -0.10
CA ILE A 48 19.68 -7.03 -1.13
C ILE A 48 18.82 -8.23 -0.70
N LEU A 49 17.52 -8.00 -0.50
CA LEU A 49 16.56 -9.08 -0.22
C LEU A 49 16.09 -9.70 -1.53
N SER A 50 16.07 -11.03 -1.57
CA SER A 50 15.62 -11.85 -2.69
C SER A 50 14.68 -12.95 -2.19
N CYS A 51 14.02 -13.66 -3.10
CA CYS A 51 13.17 -14.79 -2.76
C CYS A 51 13.91 -15.87 -1.94
N ALA A 52 15.23 -16.02 -2.12
CA ALA A 52 16.03 -17.00 -1.40
C ALA A 52 16.50 -16.51 -0.02
N SER A 53 16.43 -15.21 0.28
CA SER A 53 17.05 -14.59 1.45
C SER A 53 16.46 -15.06 2.79
N CYS A 54 15.20 -15.50 2.81
CA CYS A 54 14.56 -15.99 4.03
C CYS A 54 14.71 -17.50 4.26
N GLY A 55 15.14 -18.28 3.26
CA GLY A 55 15.36 -19.71 3.41
C GLY A 55 14.11 -20.61 3.49
N LEU A 56 12.89 -20.06 3.57
CA LEU A 56 11.66 -20.84 3.70
C LEU A 56 11.44 -21.87 2.60
N TYR A 57 11.94 -21.60 1.39
CA TYR A 57 11.84 -22.53 0.26
C TYR A 57 12.52 -23.88 0.50
N LYS A 58 13.44 -23.97 1.46
CA LYS A 58 14.19 -25.21 1.75
C LYS A 58 13.34 -26.31 2.37
N HIS A 59 12.24 -25.93 3.01
CA HIS A 59 11.38 -26.84 3.75
C HIS A 59 9.95 -26.91 3.22
N ALA A 60 9.57 -26.00 2.31
CA ALA A 60 8.26 -26.01 1.66
C ALA A 60 8.21 -27.08 0.56
N GLU A 61 7.10 -27.80 0.46
CA GLU A 61 6.84 -28.76 -0.63
C GLU A 61 6.56 -28.03 -1.95
N SER A 62 5.84 -26.91 -1.88
CA SER A 62 5.55 -26.04 -3.03
C SER A 62 6.15 -24.65 -2.80
N PRO A 63 7.48 -24.51 -2.86
CA PRO A 63 8.14 -23.24 -2.65
C PRO A 63 7.71 -22.24 -3.73
N LYS A 64 7.63 -20.96 -3.34
CA LYS A 64 7.28 -19.86 -4.25
C LYS A 64 5.91 -20.08 -4.91
N MET A 65 4.94 -20.47 -4.10
CA MET A 65 3.58 -20.75 -4.52
C MET A 65 3.05 -19.64 -5.43
N LYS A 66 2.63 -20.03 -6.63
CA LYS A 66 2.20 -19.08 -7.66
C LYS A 66 0.84 -18.49 -7.31
N PRO A 67 0.55 -17.26 -7.77
CA PRO A 67 -0.81 -16.72 -7.73
C PRO A 67 -1.80 -17.69 -8.37
N TYR A 68 -2.98 -17.85 -7.75
CA TYR A 68 -3.98 -18.84 -8.18
C TYR A 68 -5.38 -18.25 -8.29
N GLY A 69 -6.06 -18.55 -9.40
CA GLY A 69 -7.41 -18.09 -9.75
C GLY A 69 -7.46 -17.37 -11.10
N ASN A 70 -8.65 -17.27 -11.69
CA ASN A 70 -8.89 -16.73 -13.03
C ASN A 70 -9.04 -15.20 -13.06
N PHE A 71 -9.20 -14.57 -11.89
CA PHE A 71 -9.18 -13.11 -11.73
C PHE A 71 -10.28 -12.38 -12.54
N ALA A 72 -11.42 -13.02 -12.80
CA ALA A 72 -12.46 -12.49 -13.67
C ALA A 72 -13.08 -11.16 -13.18
N LYS A 73 -13.07 -10.88 -11.86
CA LYS A 73 -13.52 -9.61 -11.27
C LYS A 73 -12.37 -8.73 -10.79
N GLU A 74 -11.13 -9.08 -11.13
CA GLU A 74 -9.93 -8.29 -10.80
C GLU A 74 -9.75 -8.05 -9.30
N ILE A 75 -10.17 -9.03 -8.47
CA ILE A 75 -10.03 -9.03 -7.01
C ILE A 75 -8.74 -9.74 -6.64
N LEU A 76 -7.81 -9.05 -5.98
CA LEU A 76 -6.60 -9.65 -5.45
C LEU A 76 -6.75 -9.90 -3.94
N ASN A 77 -6.71 -11.17 -3.53
CA ASN A 77 -6.71 -11.54 -2.12
C ASN A 77 -5.27 -11.78 -1.64
N ILE A 78 -4.90 -11.14 -0.53
CA ILE A 78 -3.61 -11.31 0.13
C ILE A 78 -3.82 -11.90 1.53
N GLY A 79 -3.37 -13.15 1.71
CA GLY A 79 -3.41 -13.89 2.97
C GLY A 79 -2.10 -13.81 3.75
N GLU A 80 -1.94 -14.65 4.77
CA GLU A 80 -0.71 -14.72 5.56
C GLU A 80 0.39 -15.55 4.89
N ALA A 81 0.17 -16.86 4.79
CA ALA A 81 1.10 -17.81 4.19
C ALA A 81 0.37 -19.12 3.84
N PRO A 82 0.93 -19.99 2.96
CA PRO A 82 0.45 -21.35 2.79
C PRO A 82 0.45 -22.12 4.11
N GLY A 83 -0.61 -22.89 4.38
CA GLY A 83 -0.61 -23.96 5.37
C GLY A 83 -0.19 -25.29 4.75
N GLY A 84 -0.22 -26.36 5.52
CA GLY A 84 0.20 -27.70 5.04
C GLY A 84 -0.57 -28.20 3.83
N VAL A 85 -1.91 -28.06 3.82
CA VAL A 85 -2.74 -28.49 2.69
C VAL A 85 -2.47 -27.66 1.44
N GLU A 86 -2.24 -26.36 1.60
CA GLU A 86 -1.88 -25.49 0.48
C GLU A 86 -0.50 -25.86 -0.08
N ASP A 87 0.47 -26.12 0.79
CA ASP A 87 1.85 -26.47 0.42
C ASP A 87 1.93 -27.82 -0.31
N GLU A 88 1.22 -28.82 0.19
CA GLU A 88 1.08 -30.14 -0.46
C GLU A 88 0.44 -30.01 -1.86
N ARG A 89 -0.59 -29.16 -1.99
CA ARG A 89 -1.34 -29.01 -3.25
C ARG A 89 -0.76 -27.99 -4.22
N GLY A 90 0.21 -27.20 -3.79
CA GLY A 90 0.77 -26.09 -4.57
C GLY A 90 -0.23 -24.98 -4.90
N LYS A 91 -1.31 -24.86 -4.14
CA LYS A 91 -2.40 -23.90 -4.39
C LYS A 91 -2.85 -23.26 -3.08
N PRO A 92 -3.10 -21.95 -3.03
CA PRO A 92 -3.47 -21.27 -1.81
C PRO A 92 -4.99 -21.41 -1.54
N TRP A 93 -5.43 -21.15 -0.30
CA TRP A 93 -6.84 -21.27 0.18
C TRP A 93 -7.50 -22.65 -0.01
N GLN A 94 -6.75 -23.75 0.11
CA GLN A 94 -7.26 -25.11 -0.05
C GLN A 94 -7.71 -25.77 1.26
N GLY A 95 -7.20 -25.28 2.39
CA GLY A 95 -7.46 -25.78 3.74
C GLY A 95 -8.80 -25.35 4.32
N LYS A 96 -9.02 -25.68 5.60
CA LYS A 96 -10.27 -25.38 6.32
C LYS A 96 -10.62 -23.90 6.31
N VAL A 97 -9.60 -23.07 6.57
CA VAL A 97 -9.69 -21.60 6.61
C VAL A 97 -10.03 -21.02 5.23
N GLY A 98 -9.49 -21.62 4.15
CA GLY A 98 -9.84 -21.25 2.78
C GLY A 98 -11.27 -21.60 2.41
N ARG A 99 -11.76 -22.78 2.85
CA ARG A 99 -13.14 -23.20 2.61
C ARG A 99 -14.18 -22.29 3.28
N LEU A 100 -13.88 -21.74 4.46
CA LEU A 100 -14.74 -20.73 5.08
C LEU A 100 -14.87 -19.49 4.18
N LEU A 101 -13.74 -18.97 3.67
CA LEU A 101 -13.75 -17.84 2.75
C LEU A 101 -14.54 -18.17 1.47
N GLN A 102 -14.31 -19.33 0.86
CA GLN A 102 -15.06 -19.78 -0.33
C GLN A 102 -16.57 -19.78 -0.08
N LYS A 103 -17.02 -20.36 1.06
CA LYS A 103 -18.45 -20.40 1.42
C LYS A 103 -19.01 -18.99 1.58
N THR A 104 -18.29 -18.11 2.26
CA THR A 104 -18.74 -16.74 2.51
C THR A 104 -18.77 -15.92 1.22
N TYR A 105 -17.73 -15.98 0.39
CA TYR A 105 -17.70 -15.33 -0.92
C TYR A 105 -18.84 -15.80 -1.82
N ARG A 106 -19.10 -17.12 -1.87
CA ARG A 106 -20.21 -17.66 -2.67
C ARG A 106 -21.56 -17.09 -2.24
N ARG A 107 -21.79 -16.94 -0.93
CA ARG A 107 -23.01 -16.29 -0.39
C ARG A 107 -23.12 -14.82 -0.78
N LEU A 108 -22.00 -14.16 -1.09
CA LEU A 108 -21.94 -12.77 -1.52
C LEU A 108 -21.81 -12.63 -3.05
N GLY A 109 -21.98 -13.71 -3.81
CA GLY A 109 -21.92 -13.67 -5.28
C GLY A 109 -20.51 -13.56 -5.86
N ILE A 110 -19.48 -13.94 -5.10
CA ILE A 110 -18.09 -14.03 -5.53
C ILE A 110 -17.64 -15.49 -5.51
N ASP A 111 -16.99 -15.96 -6.57
CA ASP A 111 -16.27 -17.23 -6.53
C ASP A 111 -14.78 -16.98 -6.29
N LEU A 112 -14.21 -17.60 -5.25
CA LEU A 112 -12.84 -17.35 -4.83
C LEU A 112 -11.79 -17.67 -5.91
N PHE A 113 -12.07 -18.62 -6.80
CA PHE A 113 -11.11 -19.08 -7.79
C PHE A 113 -11.45 -18.61 -9.21
N GLU A 114 -12.71 -18.33 -9.52
CA GLU A 114 -13.07 -17.72 -10.81
C GLU A 114 -12.87 -16.19 -10.79
N ASP A 115 -13.37 -15.51 -9.75
CA ASP A 115 -13.42 -14.04 -9.72
C ASP A 115 -12.13 -13.42 -9.16
N CYS A 116 -11.40 -14.13 -8.31
CA CYS A 116 -10.24 -13.60 -7.61
C CYS A 116 -8.92 -14.21 -8.09
N LEU A 117 -7.83 -13.50 -7.79
CA LEU A 117 -6.47 -14.02 -7.77
C LEU A 117 -6.01 -14.04 -6.33
N ASN A 118 -5.41 -15.15 -5.91
CA ASN A 118 -5.11 -15.39 -4.51
C ASN A 118 -3.59 -15.59 -4.32
N ILE A 119 -2.98 -14.80 -3.42
CA ILE A 119 -1.56 -14.82 -3.06
C ILE A 119 -1.37 -14.61 -1.56
N ASN A 120 -0.23 -14.95 -0.97
CA ASN A 120 0.02 -14.70 0.45
C ASN A 120 1.09 -13.63 0.68
N ALA A 121 1.15 -13.08 1.90
CA ALA A 121 2.22 -12.18 2.35
C ALA A 121 3.59 -12.86 2.29
N VAL A 122 3.64 -14.18 2.46
CA VAL A 122 4.78 -15.03 2.15
C VAL A 122 4.31 -16.23 1.35
N ASN A 123 4.97 -16.53 0.21
CA ASN A 123 4.55 -17.60 -0.72
C ASN A 123 5.22 -18.96 -0.47
N CYS A 124 5.80 -19.17 0.71
CA CYS A 124 6.32 -20.47 1.17
C CYS A 124 5.74 -20.74 2.56
N ARG A 125 5.45 -22.01 2.87
CA ARG A 125 4.94 -22.41 4.18
C ARG A 125 5.98 -22.15 5.29
N PRO A 126 5.69 -21.30 6.29
CA PRO A 126 6.55 -21.11 7.45
C PRO A 126 6.23 -22.18 8.50
N MET A 127 7.25 -22.91 8.95
CA MET A 127 7.13 -23.96 9.98
C MET A 127 7.99 -23.66 11.20
N ASN A 128 7.54 -24.10 12.38
CA ASN A 128 8.38 -24.24 13.57
C ASN A 128 9.25 -25.51 13.46
N ASP A 129 10.07 -25.76 14.48
CA ASP A 129 11.00 -26.90 14.50
C ASP A 129 10.27 -28.26 14.53
N GLU A 130 9.01 -28.27 14.95
CA GLU A 130 8.11 -29.42 14.96
C GLU A 130 7.36 -29.65 13.64
N GLY A 131 7.53 -28.79 12.62
CA GLY A 131 6.87 -28.90 11.33
C GLY A 131 5.42 -28.37 11.28
N GLU A 132 4.99 -27.68 12.33
CA GLU A 132 3.68 -27.03 12.43
C GLU A 132 3.71 -25.62 11.85
N ASN A 133 2.54 -25.10 11.42
CA ASN A 133 2.46 -23.76 10.85
C ASN A 133 2.78 -22.70 11.91
N ARG A 134 3.60 -21.70 11.54
CA ARG A 134 3.81 -20.50 12.34
C ARG A 134 3.53 -19.24 11.53
N THR A 135 3.33 -18.12 12.22
CA THR A 135 3.25 -16.81 11.57
C THR A 135 4.61 -16.44 10.96
N PRO A 136 4.63 -15.90 9.72
CA PRO A 136 5.85 -15.40 9.12
C PRO A 136 6.40 -14.18 9.88
N THR A 137 7.71 -14.08 9.94
CA THR A 137 8.41 -12.93 10.50
C THR A 137 8.37 -11.74 9.55
N ASN A 138 8.59 -10.54 10.08
CA ASN A 138 8.72 -9.33 9.25
C ASN A 138 9.82 -9.45 8.20
N TYR A 139 10.94 -10.09 8.53
CA TYR A 139 12.02 -10.35 7.59
C TYR A 139 11.59 -11.27 6.43
N GLU A 140 10.82 -12.32 6.71
CA GLU A 140 10.28 -13.20 5.67
C GLU A 140 9.29 -12.47 4.75
N MET A 141 8.40 -11.66 5.33
CA MET A 141 7.50 -10.79 4.58
C MET A 141 8.27 -9.76 3.75
N ASP A 142 9.34 -9.18 4.30
CA ASP A 142 10.20 -8.24 3.59
C ASP A 142 10.85 -8.87 2.35
N CYS A 143 11.30 -10.12 2.46
CA CYS A 143 11.87 -10.88 1.35
C CYS A 143 10.83 -11.18 0.25
N CYS A 144 9.57 -11.44 0.63
CA CYS A 144 8.53 -11.81 -0.32
C CYS A 144 7.80 -10.61 -0.94
N ARG A 145 7.85 -9.43 -0.31
CA ARG A 145 7.13 -8.22 -0.73
C ARG A 145 7.28 -7.87 -2.20
N GLY A 146 8.49 -8.01 -2.76
CA GLY A 146 8.74 -7.69 -4.16
C GLY A 146 7.81 -8.43 -5.12
N MET A 147 7.49 -9.69 -4.82
CA MET A 147 6.60 -10.51 -5.64
C MET A 147 5.13 -10.06 -5.55
N ILE A 148 4.72 -9.60 -4.37
CA ILE A 148 3.36 -9.09 -4.14
C ILE A 148 3.16 -7.79 -4.89
N LEU A 149 4.12 -6.85 -4.75
CA LEU A 149 4.08 -5.59 -5.48
C LEU A 149 4.10 -5.82 -6.98
N GLN A 150 4.97 -6.72 -7.46
CA GLN A 150 4.99 -7.10 -8.88
C GLN A 150 3.65 -7.69 -9.33
N THR A 151 3.03 -8.56 -8.54
CA THR A 151 1.70 -9.10 -8.87
C THR A 151 0.65 -8.00 -9.00
N ILE A 152 0.65 -7.00 -8.09
CA ILE A 152 -0.27 -5.86 -8.17
C ILE A 152 -0.01 -5.04 -9.43
N TYR A 153 1.25 -4.73 -9.73
CA TYR A 153 1.59 -3.94 -10.92
C TYR A 153 1.28 -4.68 -12.23
N ASP A 154 1.53 -5.99 -12.29
CA ASP A 154 1.31 -6.79 -13.50
C ASP A 154 -0.18 -7.08 -13.73
N ARG A 155 -0.96 -7.26 -12.66
CA ARG A 155 -2.38 -7.65 -12.75
C ARG A 155 -3.35 -6.47 -12.68
N GLN A 156 -2.94 -5.31 -12.17
CA GLN A 156 -3.76 -4.10 -12.05
C GLN A 156 -5.16 -4.39 -11.43
N PRO A 157 -5.23 -4.96 -10.21
CA PRO A 157 -6.52 -5.25 -9.58
C PRO A 157 -7.38 -4.00 -9.38
N LYS A 158 -8.70 -4.16 -9.42
CA LYS A 158 -9.64 -3.12 -8.98
C LYS A 158 -9.66 -3.02 -7.46
N VAL A 159 -9.55 -4.16 -6.79
CA VAL A 159 -9.61 -4.26 -5.32
C VAL A 159 -8.54 -5.22 -4.81
N VAL A 160 -7.81 -4.81 -3.78
CA VAL A 160 -6.83 -5.60 -3.05
C VAL A 160 -7.33 -5.83 -1.63
N VAL A 161 -7.65 -7.07 -1.29
CA VAL A 161 -8.18 -7.45 0.04
C VAL A 161 -7.04 -7.98 0.90
N LEU A 162 -6.82 -7.36 2.06
CA LEU A 162 -5.76 -7.77 2.99
C LEU A 162 -6.35 -8.54 4.15
N PHE A 163 -6.11 -9.85 4.20
CA PHE A 163 -6.60 -10.73 5.26
C PHE A 163 -5.59 -10.80 6.40
N GLY A 164 -5.85 -10.04 7.47
CA GLY A 164 -5.04 -10.07 8.69
C GLY A 164 -3.82 -9.16 8.69
N GLY A 165 -3.09 -9.20 9.81
CA GLY A 165 -1.94 -8.31 10.07
C GLY A 165 -0.75 -8.54 9.15
N SER A 166 -0.49 -9.79 8.75
CA SER A 166 0.63 -10.16 7.88
C SER A 166 0.47 -9.55 6.48
N ALA A 167 -0.73 -9.66 5.89
CA ALA A 167 -1.06 -9.02 4.62
C ALA A 167 -0.99 -7.48 4.71
N LEU A 168 -1.51 -6.91 5.81
CA LEU A 168 -1.44 -5.48 6.09
C LEU A 168 0.01 -4.97 6.17
N TYR A 169 0.85 -5.63 6.96
CA TYR A 169 2.26 -5.28 7.12
C TYR A 169 3.01 -5.38 5.79
N CYS A 170 2.78 -6.47 5.04
CA CYS A 170 3.48 -6.67 3.78
C CYS A 170 3.20 -5.52 2.80
N LEU A 171 1.94 -5.12 2.65
CA LEU A 171 1.57 -4.07 1.69
C LEU A 171 1.84 -2.65 2.20
N LEU A 172 1.50 -2.35 3.46
CA LEU A 172 1.53 -0.97 3.99
C LEU A 172 2.72 -0.69 4.92
N GLY A 173 3.37 -1.70 5.50
CA GLY A 173 4.40 -1.51 6.54
C GLY A 173 5.62 -0.73 6.06
N HIS A 174 5.95 -0.82 4.77
CA HIS A 174 7.07 -0.07 4.19
C HIS A 174 6.71 1.39 3.82
N ARG A 175 5.42 1.74 3.82
CA ARG A 175 4.88 3.08 3.49
C ARG A 175 4.45 3.84 4.74
N TRP A 176 4.06 3.11 5.79
CA TRP A 176 3.61 3.66 7.05
C TRP A 176 4.80 3.96 7.97
N LYS A 177 5.05 5.24 8.27
CA LYS A 177 6.19 5.67 9.09
C LYS A 177 5.95 5.50 10.61
N LYS A 178 4.70 5.29 11.02
CA LYS A 178 4.31 5.07 12.43
C LYS A 178 4.14 3.58 12.69
N ASP A 179 3.87 3.21 13.94
CA ASP A 179 3.37 1.87 14.23
C ASP A 179 2.04 1.63 13.47
N LEU A 180 1.99 0.50 12.75
CA LEU A 180 0.77 0.06 12.07
C LEU A 180 -0.30 -0.37 13.08
N GLY A 181 0.09 -0.93 14.23
CA GLY A 181 -0.83 -1.56 15.16
C GLY A 181 -1.56 -2.78 14.57
N GLY A 182 -2.54 -3.30 15.31
CA GLY A 182 -3.30 -4.49 14.92
C GLY A 182 -4.35 -4.25 13.82
N ILE A 183 -4.72 -5.33 13.13
CA ILE A 183 -5.73 -5.32 12.04
C ILE A 183 -7.07 -4.71 12.44
N THR A 184 -7.43 -4.74 13.73
CA THR A 184 -8.67 -4.14 14.26
C THR A 184 -8.80 -2.65 13.98
N LYS A 185 -7.67 -1.91 13.90
CA LYS A 185 -7.64 -0.48 13.56
C LYS A 185 -7.95 -0.21 12.08
N TRP A 186 -7.75 -1.21 11.23
CA TRP A 186 -7.74 -1.08 9.77
C TRP A 186 -8.90 -1.82 9.09
N ARG A 187 -9.48 -2.83 9.74
CA ARG A 187 -10.55 -3.62 9.15
C ARG A 187 -11.74 -2.72 8.76
N GLY A 188 -12.30 -2.99 7.59
CA GLY A 188 -13.48 -2.30 7.06
C GLY A 188 -13.22 -0.92 6.44
N TRP A 189 -11.98 -0.45 6.42
CA TRP A 189 -11.60 0.68 5.58
C TRP A 189 -11.58 0.27 4.10
N ALA A 190 -11.95 1.20 3.23
CA ALA A 190 -11.72 1.11 1.80
C ALA A 190 -10.80 2.27 1.40
N ILE A 191 -9.51 1.97 1.26
CA ILE A 191 -8.46 2.98 1.08
C ILE A 191 -8.18 3.14 -0.42
N PRO A 192 -8.43 4.31 -1.02
CA PRO A 192 -8.11 4.53 -2.43
C PRO A 192 -6.60 4.68 -2.59
N ASP A 193 -5.95 3.73 -3.26
CA ASP A 193 -4.50 3.77 -3.48
C ASP A 193 -4.17 4.27 -4.88
N ARG A 194 -3.44 5.39 -4.94
CA ARG A 194 -3.07 6.05 -6.21
C ARG A 194 -1.94 5.33 -6.94
N ASP A 195 -1.06 4.64 -6.22
CA ASP A 195 0.09 3.95 -6.82
C ASP A 195 -0.36 2.62 -7.44
N PHE A 196 -1.23 1.89 -6.73
CA PHE A 196 -1.81 0.63 -7.21
C PHE A 196 -3.00 0.82 -8.12
N LYS A 197 -3.62 2.02 -8.12
CA LYS A 197 -4.88 2.32 -8.82
C LYS A 197 -6.00 1.34 -8.45
N ALA A 198 -6.02 0.93 -7.18
CA ALA A 198 -6.96 -0.03 -6.63
C ALA A 198 -7.52 0.46 -5.28
N TRP A 199 -8.68 -0.06 -4.90
CA TRP A 199 -9.12 0.00 -3.50
C TRP A 199 -8.34 -1.01 -2.67
N VAL A 200 -7.74 -0.57 -1.56
CA VAL A 200 -7.07 -1.44 -0.59
C VAL A 200 -8.00 -1.62 0.61
N CYS A 201 -8.40 -2.86 0.87
CA CYS A 201 -9.43 -3.20 1.84
C CYS A 201 -8.92 -4.21 2.87
N PRO A 202 -8.45 -3.75 4.04
CA PRO A 202 -8.08 -4.64 5.13
C PRO A 202 -9.30 -5.27 5.78
N THR A 203 -9.17 -6.53 6.18
CA THR A 203 -10.19 -7.27 6.93
C THR A 203 -9.56 -8.34 7.82
N PHE A 204 -10.36 -8.97 8.67
CA PHE A 204 -9.89 -10.10 9.48
C PHE A 204 -9.50 -11.29 8.60
N HIS A 205 -8.48 -12.04 9.03
CA HIS A 205 -8.14 -13.31 8.40
C HIS A 205 -9.20 -14.36 8.77
N SER A 206 -9.59 -15.22 7.83
CA SER A 206 -10.64 -16.22 8.08
C SER A 206 -10.25 -17.22 9.18
N SER A 207 -8.96 -17.43 9.46
CA SER A 207 -8.52 -18.25 10.60
C SER A 207 -8.81 -17.62 11.95
N TYR A 208 -8.81 -16.28 12.04
CA TYR A 208 -9.24 -15.59 13.25
C TYR A 208 -10.76 -15.71 13.39
N VAL A 209 -11.49 -15.46 12.30
CA VAL A 209 -12.96 -15.56 12.30
C VAL A 209 -13.44 -16.97 12.69
N SER A 210 -12.79 -18.03 12.18
CA SER A 210 -13.19 -19.42 12.46
C SER A 210 -13.06 -19.86 13.92
N ARG A 211 -12.30 -19.12 14.73
CA ARG A 211 -12.09 -19.38 16.17
C ARG A 211 -12.76 -18.34 17.07
N SER A 212 -13.53 -17.43 16.48
CA SER A 212 -14.16 -16.32 17.18
C SER A 212 -15.67 -16.51 17.29
N GLU A 213 -16.30 -15.64 18.07
CA GLU A 213 -17.75 -15.58 18.24
C GLU A 213 -18.46 -15.11 16.97
N LYS A 214 -19.77 -15.34 16.90
CA LYS A 214 -20.59 -15.08 15.69
C LYS A 214 -20.63 -13.60 15.30
N GLU A 215 -20.45 -12.72 16.27
CA GLU A 215 -20.39 -11.28 16.11
C GLU A 215 -19.19 -10.87 15.23
N VAL A 216 -18.05 -11.53 15.42
CA VAL A 216 -16.85 -11.31 14.60
C VAL A 216 -17.09 -11.77 13.16
N GLU A 217 -17.73 -12.92 12.96
CA GLU A 217 -18.12 -13.38 11.62
C GLU A 217 -19.08 -12.39 10.95
N THR A 218 -20.03 -11.83 11.71
CA THR A 218 -21.00 -10.85 11.20
C THR A 218 -20.29 -9.57 10.73
N VAL A 219 -19.38 -9.02 11.54
CA VAL A 219 -18.57 -7.84 11.17
C VAL A 219 -17.69 -8.15 9.95
N TRP A 220 -17.08 -9.33 9.90
CA TRP A 220 -16.27 -9.76 8.77
C TRP A 220 -17.08 -9.85 7.48
N ILE A 221 -18.29 -10.41 7.52
CA ILE A 221 -19.21 -10.44 6.37
C ILE A 221 -19.57 -9.02 5.91
N GLN A 222 -19.80 -8.09 6.84
CA GLN A 222 -20.07 -6.69 6.49
C GLN A 222 -18.88 -6.02 5.80
N ASP A 223 -17.66 -6.27 6.29
CA ASP A 223 -16.45 -5.77 5.63
C ASP A 223 -16.33 -6.32 4.19
N LEU A 224 -16.55 -7.62 4.00
CA LEU A 224 -16.52 -8.24 2.68
C LEU A 224 -17.61 -7.72 1.73
N LYS A 225 -18.80 -7.38 2.25
CA LYS A 225 -19.83 -6.70 1.45
C LYS A 225 -19.35 -5.34 0.94
N ARG A 226 -18.73 -4.53 1.81
CA ARG A 226 -18.13 -3.25 1.41
C ARG A 226 -17.05 -3.42 0.35
N VAL A 227 -16.21 -4.47 0.46
CA VAL A 227 -15.22 -4.80 -0.58
C VAL A 227 -15.89 -5.02 -1.94
N ILE A 228 -16.99 -5.77 -1.97
CA ILE A 228 -17.70 -6.10 -3.20
C ILE A 228 -18.32 -4.85 -3.83
N GLU A 229 -18.87 -3.95 -3.02
CA GLU A 229 -19.37 -2.65 -3.48
C GLU A 229 -18.26 -1.85 -4.19
N LYS A 230 -17.02 -1.91 -3.69
CA LYS A 230 -15.87 -1.20 -4.29
C LYS A 230 -15.40 -1.75 -5.64
N ILE A 231 -15.79 -2.96 -6.04
CA ILE A 231 -15.38 -3.54 -7.33
C ILE A 231 -15.80 -2.64 -8.50
N ASN A 232 -17.01 -2.06 -8.43
CA ASN A 232 -17.55 -1.21 -9.48
C ASN A 232 -17.46 0.28 -9.15
N GLU A 233 -16.92 0.63 -7.99
CA GLU A 233 -16.77 2.02 -7.58
C GLU A 233 -15.46 2.60 -8.15
N PRO A 234 -15.50 3.64 -8.97
CA PRO A 234 -14.29 4.26 -9.47
C PRO A 234 -13.50 4.88 -8.32
N LEU A 235 -12.17 4.84 -8.40
CA LEU A 235 -11.34 5.57 -7.46
C LEU A 235 -11.67 7.07 -7.49
N PRO A 236 -11.63 7.75 -6.33
CA PRO A 236 -11.81 9.19 -6.28
C PRO A 236 -10.76 9.87 -7.16
N ARG A 237 -11.21 10.77 -8.02
CA ARG A 237 -10.32 11.55 -8.89
C ARG A 237 -9.64 12.62 -8.06
N TYR A 238 -8.41 12.35 -7.63
CA TYR A 238 -7.56 13.39 -7.06
C TYR A 238 -7.15 14.36 -8.16
N ARG A 239 -7.69 15.58 -8.14
CA ARG A 239 -7.20 16.68 -8.96
C ARG A 239 -6.16 17.43 -8.15
N LYS A 240 -5.00 17.69 -8.75
CA LYS A 240 -4.03 18.59 -8.13
C LYS A 240 -4.71 19.97 -8.05
N PRO A 241 -4.81 20.58 -6.86
CA PRO A 241 -5.44 21.87 -6.74
C PRO A 241 -4.66 22.91 -7.55
N ARG A 242 -5.37 23.84 -8.17
CA ARG A 242 -4.83 25.03 -8.80
C ARG A 242 -4.53 26.04 -7.70
N ILE A 243 -3.24 26.24 -7.45
CA ILE A 243 -2.75 27.22 -6.49
C ILE A 243 -2.29 28.44 -7.27
N ASN A 244 -3.06 29.53 -7.18
CA ASN A 244 -2.71 30.81 -7.79
C ASN A 244 -1.93 31.63 -6.76
N VAL A 245 -0.61 31.66 -6.91
CA VAL A 245 0.22 32.56 -6.08
C VAL A 245 0.15 33.95 -6.70
N ILE A 246 -0.41 34.91 -5.97
CA ILE A 246 -0.66 36.28 -6.47
C ILE A 246 0.10 37.31 -5.61
N GLU A 247 0.58 38.37 -6.25
CA GLU A 247 1.16 39.53 -5.58
C GLU A 247 0.17 40.69 -5.52
N ASP A 248 -0.57 40.90 -6.61
CA ASP A 248 -1.71 41.81 -6.67
C ASP A 248 -2.99 41.07 -6.25
N LEU A 249 -3.72 41.64 -5.30
CA LEU A 249 -4.94 41.04 -4.74
C LEU A 249 -6.20 41.36 -5.55
N SER A 250 -6.10 42.15 -6.63
CA SER A 250 -7.24 42.46 -7.49
C SER A 250 -8.09 41.24 -7.91
N PRO A 251 -7.52 40.05 -8.23
CA PRO A 251 -8.32 38.89 -8.63
C PRO A 251 -9.30 38.39 -7.55
N LEU A 252 -9.08 38.73 -6.28
CA LEU A 252 -9.97 38.35 -5.18
C LEU A 252 -11.34 39.05 -5.27
N SER A 253 -11.42 40.19 -5.97
CA SER A 253 -12.67 40.92 -6.16
C SER A 253 -13.62 40.21 -7.13
N ASP A 254 -13.08 39.33 -7.98
CA ASP A 254 -13.84 38.62 -9.02
C ASP A 254 -14.27 37.21 -8.57
N ILE A 255 -14.06 36.87 -7.29
CA ILE A 255 -14.48 35.57 -6.74
C ILE A 255 -16.01 35.46 -6.76
N LYS A 256 -16.52 34.49 -7.52
CA LYS A 256 -17.96 34.20 -7.68
C LYS A 256 -18.46 33.05 -6.80
N SER A 257 -17.74 32.71 -5.74
CA SER A 257 -18.14 31.61 -4.85
C SER A 257 -19.07 32.11 -3.74
N ASP A 258 -20.12 31.33 -3.46
CA ASP A 258 -21.02 31.58 -2.33
C ASP A 258 -20.31 31.39 -0.98
N GLN A 259 -19.21 30.64 -0.96
CA GLN A 259 -18.44 30.36 0.24
C GLN A 259 -16.95 30.26 -0.06
N VAL A 260 -16.13 30.81 0.82
CA VAL A 260 -14.66 30.67 0.76
C VAL A 260 -14.14 30.13 2.08
N SER A 261 -13.08 29.33 2.00
CA SER A 261 -12.27 29.01 3.17
C SER A 261 -10.98 29.82 3.14
N PHE A 262 -10.59 30.41 4.26
CA PHE A 262 -9.34 31.17 4.35
C PHE A 262 -8.54 30.77 5.57
N ASP A 263 -7.23 30.98 5.46
CA ASP A 263 -6.26 30.61 6.48
C ASP A 263 -5.13 31.65 6.53
N TYR A 264 -4.56 31.85 7.73
CA TYR A 264 -3.51 32.82 7.98
C TYR A 264 -2.26 32.18 8.55
N GLU A 265 -1.12 32.57 8.01
CA GLU A 265 0.15 32.42 8.69
C GLU A 265 0.51 33.74 9.35
N THR A 266 0.76 33.68 10.66
CA THR A 266 1.00 34.86 11.50
C THR A 266 2.33 34.73 12.22
N THR A 267 2.93 35.85 12.62
CA THR A 267 4.19 35.80 13.38
C THR A 267 4.03 35.38 14.85
N GLY A 268 2.82 34.99 15.28
CA GLY A 268 2.52 34.56 16.65
C GLY A 268 1.03 34.30 16.86
N LEU A 269 0.65 33.96 18.09
CA LEU A 269 -0.74 33.57 18.41
C LEU A 269 -1.65 34.75 18.79
N LYS A 270 -1.08 35.85 19.28
CA LYS A 270 -1.84 36.97 19.85
C LYS A 270 -1.79 38.18 18.91
N PRO A 271 -2.90 38.54 18.24
CA PRO A 271 -2.90 39.64 17.28
C PRO A 271 -2.62 40.99 17.92
N HIS A 272 -2.91 41.20 19.21
CA HIS A 272 -2.69 42.48 19.90
C HIS A 272 -1.24 42.74 20.32
N ALA A 273 -0.38 41.71 20.34
CA ALA A 273 0.99 41.90 20.81
C ALA A 273 1.82 42.70 19.78
N LYS A 274 2.73 43.52 20.30
CA LYS A 274 3.55 44.44 19.49
C LYS A 274 4.42 43.65 18.50
N GLY A 275 4.52 44.13 17.26
CA GLY A 275 5.35 43.51 16.22
C GLY A 275 4.73 42.29 15.53
N HIS A 276 3.61 41.77 16.03
CA HIS A 276 2.91 40.69 15.35
C HIS A 276 2.18 41.15 14.09
N LYS A 277 2.13 40.30 13.07
CA LYS A 277 1.46 40.58 11.79
C LYS A 277 0.97 39.30 11.14
N ILE A 278 0.02 39.46 10.22
CA ILE A 278 -0.31 38.43 9.24
C ILE A 278 0.80 38.46 8.19
N VAL A 279 1.44 37.31 7.95
CA VAL A 279 2.55 37.17 7.01
C VAL A 279 2.03 36.83 5.63
N CYS A 280 1.16 35.83 5.55
CA CYS A 280 0.48 35.46 4.32
C CYS A 280 -0.92 34.95 4.62
N ALA A 281 -1.74 34.94 3.58
CA ALA A 281 -3.08 34.39 3.63
C ALA A 281 -3.30 33.48 2.43
N SER A 282 -4.20 32.52 2.60
CA SER A 282 -4.73 31.73 1.49
C SER A 282 -6.25 31.75 1.50
N ILE A 283 -6.84 31.65 0.31
CA ILE A 283 -8.29 31.62 0.09
C ILE A 283 -8.59 30.49 -0.88
N ALA A 284 -9.24 29.44 -0.40
CA ALA A 284 -9.82 28.42 -1.26
C ALA A 284 -11.24 28.83 -1.65
N THR A 285 -11.50 28.81 -2.95
CA THR A 285 -12.82 29.12 -3.54
C THR A 285 -13.63 27.87 -3.80
N ASP A 286 -12.96 26.74 -3.98
CA ASP A 286 -13.54 25.42 -4.15
C ASP A 286 -12.51 24.33 -3.75
N GLU A 287 -12.90 23.06 -3.82
CA GLU A 287 -12.04 21.91 -3.50
C GLU A 287 -10.75 21.80 -4.33
N ASN A 288 -10.68 22.49 -5.48
CA ASN A 288 -9.63 22.37 -6.48
C ASN A 288 -8.94 23.70 -6.80
N SER A 289 -9.29 24.82 -6.15
CA SER A 289 -8.79 26.15 -6.51
C SER A 289 -8.55 26.99 -5.27
N CYS A 290 -7.35 27.58 -5.17
CA CYS A 290 -7.05 28.58 -4.15
C CYS A 290 -6.17 29.71 -4.67
N TYR A 291 -6.20 30.82 -3.94
CA TYR A 291 -5.27 31.93 -4.05
C TYR A 291 -4.38 31.94 -2.81
N ALA A 292 -3.08 32.16 -2.99
CA ALA A 292 -2.14 32.32 -1.89
C ALA A 292 -1.30 33.58 -2.13
N PHE A 293 -1.11 34.39 -1.09
CA PHE A 293 -0.41 35.66 -1.23
C PHE A 293 0.27 36.07 0.07
N ILE A 294 1.41 36.76 -0.08
CA ILE A 294 2.02 37.49 1.03
C ILE A 294 1.14 38.68 1.36
N MET A 295 0.91 38.94 2.65
CA MET A 295 0.08 40.05 3.08
C MET A 295 0.74 41.37 2.64
N PRO A 296 0.07 42.20 1.81
CA PRO A 296 0.62 43.47 1.40
C PRO A 296 0.88 44.40 2.58
N SER A 297 1.94 45.21 2.49
CA SER A 297 2.28 46.15 3.57
C SER A 297 1.33 47.36 3.62
N SER A 298 0.66 47.68 2.51
CA SER A 298 -0.26 48.83 2.44
C SER A 298 -1.71 48.39 2.54
N LYS A 299 -2.51 49.13 3.32
CA LYS A 299 -3.94 48.86 3.50
C LYS A 299 -4.71 48.91 2.16
N LYS A 300 -4.32 49.84 1.27
CA LYS A 300 -4.93 49.96 -0.08
C LYS A 300 -4.77 48.68 -0.89
N ALA A 301 -3.58 48.06 -0.86
CA ALA A 301 -3.34 46.80 -1.55
C ALA A 301 -4.09 45.61 -0.92
N CYS A 302 -4.41 45.67 0.38
CA CYS A 302 -5.24 44.68 1.05
C CYS A 302 -6.74 44.81 0.76
N GLN A 303 -7.19 45.91 0.13
CA GLN A 303 -8.61 46.23 0.01
C GLN A 303 -9.44 45.15 -0.69
N PRO A 304 -9.00 44.51 -1.79
CA PRO A 304 -9.74 43.40 -2.40
C PRO A 304 -10.03 42.26 -1.42
N PHE A 305 -9.04 41.90 -0.60
CA PHE A 305 -9.18 40.87 0.41
C PHE A 305 -10.11 41.28 1.54
N ILE A 306 -9.94 42.52 2.05
CA ILE A 306 -10.81 43.09 3.08
C ILE A 306 -12.27 43.11 2.61
N ASN A 307 -12.51 43.50 1.36
CA ASN A 307 -13.85 43.54 0.77
C ASN A 307 -14.48 42.13 0.71
N LEU A 308 -13.71 41.12 0.29
CA LEU A 308 -14.16 39.74 0.27
C LEU A 308 -14.56 39.26 1.68
N LEU A 309 -13.73 39.53 2.68
CA LEU A 309 -14.02 39.18 4.07
C LEU A 309 -15.19 39.98 4.67
N ALA A 310 -15.40 41.21 4.23
CA ALA A 310 -16.51 42.04 4.68
C ALA A 310 -17.83 41.72 3.97
N SER A 311 -17.80 41.05 2.82
CA SER A 311 -18.99 40.76 2.02
C SER A 311 -20.03 39.95 2.82
N PRO A 312 -21.29 40.42 2.96
CA PRO A 312 -22.33 39.63 3.62
C PRO A 312 -22.84 38.48 2.73
N TYR A 313 -22.50 38.47 1.45
CA TYR A 313 -22.99 37.51 0.46
C TYR A 313 -22.08 36.29 0.28
N VAL A 314 -20.87 36.33 0.81
CA VAL A 314 -19.90 35.23 0.73
C VAL A 314 -19.75 34.63 2.11
N GLY A 315 -20.06 33.35 2.29
CA GLY A 315 -19.82 32.61 3.52
C GLY A 315 -18.32 32.45 3.81
N LYS A 316 -17.93 32.53 5.08
CA LYS A 316 -16.53 32.42 5.53
C LYS A 316 -16.35 31.13 6.31
N MET A 317 -15.39 30.32 5.89
CA MET A 317 -14.94 29.15 6.62
C MET A 317 -13.47 29.31 6.97
N ALA A 318 -13.08 28.76 8.10
CA ALA A 318 -11.68 28.55 8.43
C ALA A 318 -11.59 27.37 9.38
N HIS A 319 -10.43 26.73 9.43
CA HIS A 319 -10.22 25.60 10.33
C HIS A 319 -10.40 26.01 11.81
N ASN A 320 -10.04 27.25 12.16
CA ASN A 320 -10.22 27.80 13.51
C ASN A 320 -10.87 29.18 13.50
N ILE A 321 -12.07 29.32 12.93
CA ILE A 321 -12.69 30.62 12.58
C ILE A 321 -12.56 31.75 13.62
N LYS A 322 -12.56 31.44 14.91
CA LYS A 322 -12.33 32.41 16.00
C LYS A 322 -10.95 33.07 15.91
N PHE A 323 -9.91 32.29 15.61
CA PHE A 323 -8.56 32.78 15.40
C PHE A 323 -8.50 33.71 14.19
N GLU A 324 -8.95 33.28 13.00
CA GLU A 324 -8.84 34.10 11.79
C GLU A 324 -9.75 35.34 11.85
N GLU A 325 -10.93 35.26 12.48
CA GLU A 325 -11.77 36.42 12.75
C GLU A 325 -11.04 37.45 13.62
N THR A 326 -10.47 37.02 14.75
CA THR A 326 -9.75 37.91 15.68
C THR A 326 -8.58 38.61 14.97
N TRP A 327 -7.81 37.86 14.18
CA TRP A 327 -6.71 38.43 13.40
C TRP A 327 -7.20 39.43 12.34
N SER A 328 -8.28 39.11 11.64
CA SER A 328 -8.86 40.00 10.63
C SER A 328 -9.32 41.32 11.26
N VAL A 329 -10.03 41.25 12.39
CA VAL A 329 -10.54 42.44 13.09
C VAL A 329 -9.41 43.31 13.64
N VAL A 330 -8.32 42.73 14.12
CA VAL A 330 -7.23 43.49 14.78
C VAL A 330 -6.19 44.01 13.79
N ARG A 331 -5.95 43.29 12.68
CA ARG A 331 -4.83 43.59 11.77
C ARG A 331 -5.24 44.07 10.38
N LEU A 332 -6.50 43.88 9.98
CA LEU A 332 -6.97 44.30 8.65
C LEU A 332 -7.97 45.48 8.70
N ARG A 333 -8.75 45.61 9.78
CA ARG A 333 -9.58 46.82 10.02
C ARG A 333 -8.73 48.02 10.38
#